data_AF-A0A3D3PET9-F1
#
_entry.id   AF-A0A3D3PET9-F1
#
_cell.length_a   1.000
_cell.length_b   1.000
_cell.length_c   1.000
_cell.angle_alpha   90.00
_cell.angle_beta   90.00
_cell.angle_gamma   90.00
#
_symmetry.space_group_name_H-M   'P 1'
#
loop_
_entity.id
_entity.type
_entity.pdbx_description
1 polymer ?
#
loop_
_entity_poly.entity_id
_entity_poly.type
_entity_poly.pdbx_seq_one_letter_code
_entity_poly.pdbx_strand_id
1 'polypeptide(L)' 'MEKSRIAIQGIKASFHEEAAFKFFGENIETVECDSFRETCEALKDGRADYTVMAIENSIAGS' A
#
# COMPACT_ATOMS: atom_id res chain seq x y z
N MET A 1 -16.62 9.85 8.50
CA MET A 1 -15.17 9.76 8.76
C MET A 1 -14.52 9.48 7.43
N GLU A 2 -13.51 10.26 7.05
CA GLU A 2 -12.75 9.97 5.83
C GLU A 2 -11.94 8.68 6.04
N LYS A 3 -11.90 7.82 5.01
CA LYS A 3 -11.07 6.61 5.04
C LYS A 3 -9.64 7.00 4.70
N SER A 4 -8.67 6.51 5.45
CA SER A 4 -7.26 6.68 5.09
C SER A 4 -6.96 5.95 3.80
N ARG A 5 -6.31 6.63 2.85
CA ARG A 5 -5.89 6.09 1.56
C ARG A 5 -4.48 5.53 1.69
N ILE A 6 -4.31 4.25 1.43
CA ILE A 6 -3.06 3.53 1.64
C ILE A 6 -2.54 3.04 0.30
N ALA A 7 -1.42 3.60 -0.18
CA ALA A 7 -0.77 3.10 -1.38
C ALA A 7 -0.09 1.76 -1.11
N ILE A 8 -0.35 0.79 -2.00
CA ILE A 8 0.20 -0.56 -1.97
C ILE A 8 0.75 -0.93 -3.34
N GLN A 9 1.81 -1.74 -3.37
CA GLN A 9 2.28 -2.30 -4.62
C GLN A 9 1.46 -3.55 -4.99
N GLY A 10 0.93 -3.60 -6.20
CA GLY A 10 -0.01 -4.61 -6.68
C GLY A 10 -1.47 -4.21 -6.54
N ILE A 11 -2.35 -5.20 -6.65
CA ILE A 11 -3.80 -5.06 -6.69
C ILE A 11 -4.47 -5.57 -5.40
N LYS A 12 -5.79 -5.42 -5.30
CA LYS A 12 -6.65 -6.12 -4.32
C LYS A 12 -6.31 -7.61 -4.21
N ALA A 13 -6.47 -8.15 -3.00
CA ALA A 13 -6.08 -9.48 -2.57
C ALA A 13 -4.56 -9.77 -2.63
N SER A 14 -3.71 -8.75 -2.76
CA SER A 14 -2.27 -8.90 -2.58
C SER A 14 -1.88 -8.99 -1.10
N PHE A 15 -0.68 -9.52 -0.83
CA PHE A 15 -0.10 -9.50 0.52
C PHE A 15 0.06 -8.07 1.07
N HIS A 16 0.24 -7.07 0.20
CA HIS A 16 0.34 -5.67 0.64
C HIS A 16 -1.01 -5.12 1.10
N GLU A 17 -2.12 -5.50 0.45
CA GLU A 17 -3.46 -5.16 0.95
C GLU A 17 -3.73 -5.83 2.30
N GLU A 18 -3.42 -7.11 2.43
CA GLU A 18 -3.57 -7.83 3.70
C GLU A 18 -2.75 -7.17 4.82
N ALA A 19 -1.52 -6.76 4.53
CA ALA A 19 -0.67 -6.03 5.47
C ALA A 19 -1.26 -4.67 5.86
N ALA A 20 -1.82 -3.93 4.89
CA ALA A 20 -2.48 -2.65 5.15
C ALA A 20 -3.70 -2.83 6.06
N PHE A 21 -4.56 -3.81 5.79
CA PHE A 21 -5.72 -4.10 6.64
C PHE A 21 -5.32 -4.56 8.05
N LYS A 22 -4.25 -5.36 8.19
CA LYS A 22 -3.75 -5.79 9.51
C LYS A 22 -3.23 -4.63 10.35
N PHE A 23 -2.62 -3.63 9.73
CA PHE A 23 -2.03 -2.49 10.44
C PHE A 23 -3.04 -1.36 10.70
N PHE A 24 -3.84 -0.98 9.70
CA PHE A 24 -4.76 0.17 9.78
C PHE A 24 -6.21 -0.23 10.11
N GLY A 25 -6.55 -1.52 10.08
CA GLY A 25 -7.92 -2.03 10.16
C GLY A 25 -8.65 -1.97 8.82
N GLU A 26 -9.91 -2.41 8.80
CA GLU A 26 -10.72 -2.54 7.57
C GLU A 26 -11.30 -1.21 7.06
N ASN A 27 -11.21 -0.13 7.84
CA ASN A 27 -11.73 1.18 7.45
C ASN A 27 -10.69 2.03 6.68
N ILE A 28 -10.10 1.42 5.65
CA ILE A 28 -9.16 2.08 4.74
C ILE A 28 -9.61 1.92 3.28
N GLU A 29 -8.96 2.66 2.40
CA GLU A 29 -9.04 2.50 0.95
C GLU A 29 -7.64 2.25 0.40
N THR A 30 -7.46 1.21 -0.40
CA THR A 30 -6.17 0.91 -1.04
C THR A 30 -6.02 1.67 -2.35
N VAL A 31 -4.85 2.27 -2.55
CA VAL A 31 -4.42 2.87 -3.82
C VAL A 31 -3.45 1.90 -4.48
N GLU A 32 -3.93 1.18 -5.49
CA GLU A 32 -3.15 0.18 -6.24
C GLU A 32 -2.08 0.89 -7.07
N CYS A 33 -0.86 0.35 -7.05
CA CYS A 33 0.31 0.87 -7.76
C CYS A 33 1.09 -0.28 -8.39
N ASP A 34 1.64 -0.10 -9.58
CA ASP A 34 2.39 -1.14 -10.30
C ASP A 34 3.77 -1.39 -9.69
N SER A 35 4.34 -0.38 -9.01
CA SER A 35 5.69 -0.44 -8.45
C SER A 35 5.83 0.31 -7.12
N PHE A 36 6.91 0.01 -6.39
CA PHE A 36 7.29 0.77 -5.18
C PHE A 36 7.63 2.24 -5.47
N ARG A 37 8.07 2.55 -6.69
CA ARG A 37 8.27 3.94 -7.08
C ARG A 37 6.94 4.67 -7.13
N GLU A 38 5.92 4.03 -7.70
CA GLU A 38 4.60 4.63 -7.84
C GLU A 38 3.89 4.79 -6.50
N THR A 39 4.10 3.90 -5.53
CA THR A 39 3.59 4.11 -4.15
C THR A 39 4.18 5.37 -3.52
N CYS A 40 5.48 5.61 -3.71
CA CYS A 40 6.14 6.84 -3.26
C CYS A 40 5.62 8.09 -3.97
N GLU A 41 5.36 8.01 -5.29
CA GLU A 41 4.78 9.10 -6.06
C GLU A 41 3.34 9.39 -5.61
N ALA A 42 2.54 8.36 -5.32
CA ALA A 42 1.19 8.51 -4.79
C ALA A 42 1.16 9.24 -3.44
N LEU A 43 2.11 8.94 -2.56
CA LEU A 43 2.27 9.65 -1.29
C LEU A 43 2.69 11.10 -1.52
N LYS A 44 3.67 11.34 -2.39
CA LYS A 44 4.17 12.68 -2.71
C LYS A 44 3.10 13.59 -3.33
N ASP A 45 2.25 13.04 -4.18
CA ASP A 45 1.21 13.78 -4.91
C ASP A 45 -0.09 13.96 -4.08
N GLY A 46 -0.14 13.44 -2.85
CA GLY A 46 -1.34 13.49 -2.00
C GLY A 46 -2.49 12.57 -2.46
N ARG A 47 -2.19 11.62 -3.36
CA ARG A 47 -3.12 10.57 -3.80
C ARG A 47 -3.32 9.50 -2.71
N ALA A 48 -2.32 9.31 -1.86
CA ALA A 48 -2.38 8.45 -0.68
C ALA A 48 -1.93 9.21 0.58
N ASP A 49 -2.46 8.83 1.73
CA ASP A 49 -2.10 9.38 3.04
C ASP A 49 -0.93 8.60 3.67
N TYR A 50 -0.82 7.31 3.34
CA TYR A 50 0.26 6.41 3.77
C TYR A 50 0.66 5.46 2.64
N THR A 51 1.79 4.75 2.84
CA THR A 51 2.29 3.71 1.94
C THR A 51 2.68 2.48 2.74
N VAL A 52 2.31 1.30 2.25
CA VAL A 52 2.76 0.01 2.80
C VAL A 52 3.63 -0.68 1.75
N MET A 53 4.87 -0.97 2.12
CA MET A 53 5.88 -1.58 1.25
C MET A 53 6.60 -2.71 1.96
N ALA A 54 6.86 -3.80 1.24
CA ALA A 54 7.79 -4.82 1.70
C ALA A 54 9.22 -4.26 1.67
N ILE A 55 9.94 -4.38 2.78
CA ILE A 55 11.36 -4.02 2.90
C ILE A 55 12.28 -5.23 2.68
N GLU A 56 11.80 -6.42 3.01
CA GLU A 56 12.47 -7.71 2.80
C GLU A 56 11.44 -8.70 2.27
N ASN A 57 11.84 -9.53 1.32
CA ASN A 57 10.97 -10.57 0.75
C ASN A 57 11.75 -11.87 0.60
N SER A 58 11.30 -12.94 1.26
CA SER A 58 11.96 -14.25 1.18
C SER A 58 11.65 -15.02 -0.11
N ILE A 59 10.63 -14.62 -0.87
CA ILE A 59 10.19 -15.29 -2.10
C ILE A 59 10.87 -14.70 -3.33
N ALA A 60 10.93 -13.37 -3.41
CA ALA A 60 11.52 -12.66 -4.55
C ALA A 60 12.92 -12.09 -4.27
N GLY A 61 13.38 -12.09 -3.01
CA GLY A 61 14.63 -11.44 -2.61
C GLY A 61 14.56 -9.91 -2.76
N SER A 62 15.35 -9.19 -1.97
CA SER A 62 15.79 -7.83 -2.32
C SER A 62 17.16 -7.90 -2.96
#